data_AF-A0ABD0NAC8-F1
#
_entry.id   AF-A0ABD0NAC8-F1
#
_cell.length_a   1.000
_cell.length_b   1.000
_cell.length_c   1.000
_cell.angle_alpha   90.00
_cell.angle_beta   90.00
_cell.angle_gamma   90.00
#
_symmetry.space_group_name_H-M   'P 1'
#
loop_
_entity.id
_entity.type
_entity.pdbx_description
1 polymer ?
#
loop_
_entity_poly.entity_id
_entity_poly.type
_entity_poly.pdbx_seq_one_letter_code
_entity_poly.pdbx_strand_id
1 'polypeptide(L)'
;SIALLHPESSISCQLRFTSSAVDFSAYDVYHTHTAFDASTGFYSCALSFKPMSDQQVKVLSMSMTDVEVTAGVQGYHFTGQQIGARLPVNPGIYADQADIILSNQHTSAELTIYGTAGALQHLD
;
A
#
# COMPACT_ATOMS: atom_id res chain seq x y z
N SER A 1 -34.92 -4.53 -4.48
CA SER A 1 -33.75 -4.15 -5.30
C SER A 1 -32.58 -5.02 -4.89
N ILE A 2 -31.66 -5.35 -5.80
CA ILE A 2 -30.47 -6.17 -5.53
C ILE A 2 -29.59 -5.59 -4.42
N ALA A 3 -29.62 -4.27 -4.22
CA ALA A 3 -28.94 -3.57 -3.14
C ALA A 3 -29.35 -4.03 -1.72
N LEU A 4 -30.58 -4.55 -1.55
CA LEU A 4 -31.05 -5.06 -0.24
C LEU A 4 -30.40 -6.39 0.16
N LEU A 5 -29.70 -7.05 -0.78
CA LEU A 5 -29.02 -8.33 -0.55
C LEU A 5 -27.57 -8.15 -0.11
N HIS A 6 -27.07 -6.92 -0.03
CA HIS A 6 -25.68 -6.61 0.33
C HIS A 6 -24.64 -7.45 -0.45
N PRO A 7 -24.72 -7.52 -1.79
CA PRO A 7 -23.80 -8.33 -2.59
C PRO A 7 -22.33 -7.99 -2.29
N GLU A 8 -21.99 -6.74 -1.99
CA GLU A 8 -20.64 -6.29 -1.60
C GLU A 8 -20.04 -7.04 -0.40
N SER A 9 -20.87 -7.67 0.45
CA SER A 9 -20.43 -8.52 1.56
C SER A 9 -19.98 -9.91 1.12
N SER A 10 -20.29 -10.31 -0.11
CA SER A 10 -19.94 -11.62 -0.68
C SER A 10 -18.52 -11.66 -1.21
N ILE A 11 -17.81 -10.53 -1.33
CA ILE A 11 -16.39 -10.51 -1.73
C ILE A 11 -15.50 -10.30 -0.51
N SER A 12 -14.38 -11.02 -0.47
CA SER A 12 -13.29 -10.82 0.48
C SER A 12 -12.01 -10.44 -0.25
N CYS A 13 -11.26 -9.51 0.34
CA CYS A 13 -10.01 -8.99 -0.21
C CYS A 13 -8.90 -9.24 0.80
N GLN A 14 -7.97 -10.11 0.46
CA GLN A 14 -6.79 -10.42 1.26
C GLN A 14 -5.63 -9.51 0.88
N LEU A 15 -4.99 -8.90 1.88
CA LEU A 15 -3.86 -8.01 1.69
C LEU A 15 -2.59 -8.59 2.28
N ARG A 16 -1.49 -8.46 1.56
CA ARG A 16 -0.17 -8.89 2.02
C ARG A 16 0.93 -8.02 1.43
N PHE A 17 1.89 -7.60 2.26
CA PHE A 17 3.12 -7.00 1.75
C PHE A 17 4.02 -8.06 1.11
N THR A 18 4.67 -7.72 0.01
CA THR A 18 5.56 -8.65 -0.69
C THR A 18 6.91 -8.80 0.00
N SER A 19 7.37 -7.77 0.70
CA SER A 19 8.65 -7.75 1.42
C SER A 19 8.52 -8.33 2.83
N SER A 20 9.40 -9.27 3.19
CA SER A 20 9.50 -9.84 4.54
C SER A 20 10.14 -8.87 5.55
N ALA A 21 10.64 -7.72 5.11
CA ALA A 21 11.16 -6.67 5.97
C ALA A 21 10.04 -5.87 6.67
N VAL A 22 8.79 -6.04 6.23
CA VAL A 22 7.63 -5.42 6.87
C VAL A 22 7.06 -6.37 7.91
N ASP A 23 7.17 -5.98 9.18
CA ASP A 23 6.81 -6.79 10.35
C ASP A 23 5.39 -6.51 10.89
N PHE A 24 4.65 -5.64 10.22
CA PHE A 24 3.24 -5.34 10.50
C PHE A 24 2.31 -5.74 9.35
N SER A 25 1.01 -5.79 9.64
CA SER A 25 0.01 -6.23 8.68
C SER A 25 -0.28 -5.16 7.63
N ALA A 26 -0.58 -5.56 6.40
CA ALA A 26 -1.13 -4.65 5.39
C ALA A 26 -2.47 -4.03 5.85
N TYR A 27 -3.20 -4.73 6.72
CA TYR A 27 -4.42 -4.20 7.34
C TYR A 27 -4.15 -3.12 8.39
N ASP A 28 -2.91 -2.95 8.87
CA ASP A 28 -2.56 -1.83 9.76
C ASP A 28 -2.36 -0.53 8.96
N VAL A 29 -2.13 -0.64 7.65
CA VAL A 29 -1.82 0.47 6.74
C VAL A 29 -3.01 0.81 5.84
N TYR A 30 -3.83 -0.16 5.45
CA TYR A 30 -4.93 0.05 4.52
C TYR A 30 -6.30 -0.18 5.17
N HIS A 31 -7.25 0.69 4.83
CA HIS A 31 -8.66 0.36 4.83
C HIS A 31 -8.99 -0.38 3.53
N THR A 32 -9.93 -1.33 3.63
CA THR A 32 -10.43 -2.07 2.48
C THR A 32 -11.92 -1.87 2.37
N HIS A 33 -12.37 -1.45 1.19
CA HIS A 33 -13.76 -1.21 0.89
C HIS A 33 -14.20 -2.15 -0.23
N THR A 34 -15.23 -2.94 0.03
CA THR A 34 -15.85 -3.79 -0.97
C THR A 34 -17.04 -3.07 -1.59
N ALA A 35 -17.25 -3.28 -2.89
CA ALA A 35 -18.43 -2.76 -3.57
C ALA A 35 -18.88 -3.72 -4.66
N PHE A 36 -20.14 -3.55 -5.07
CA PHE A 36 -20.76 -4.27 -6.18
C PHE A 36 -21.52 -3.29 -7.06
N ASP A 37 -21.25 -3.32 -8.36
CA ASP A 37 -21.97 -2.55 -9.36
C ASP A 37 -23.05 -3.42 -10.01
N ALA A 38 -24.32 -3.11 -9.74
CA ALA A 38 -25.47 -3.85 -10.26
C ALA A 38 -25.68 -3.68 -11.77
N SER A 39 -25.11 -2.65 -12.40
CA SER A 39 -25.24 -2.41 -13.84
C SER A 39 -24.28 -3.27 -14.66
N THR A 40 -23.08 -3.53 -14.11
CA THR A 40 -22.02 -4.33 -14.76
C THR A 40 -21.89 -5.74 -14.18
N GLY A 41 -22.37 -5.95 -12.96
CA GLY A 41 -22.21 -7.19 -12.21
C GLY A 41 -20.82 -7.35 -11.57
N PHE A 42 -19.99 -6.31 -11.55
CA PHE A 42 -18.62 -6.39 -11.04
C PHE A 42 -18.53 -6.14 -9.54
N TYR A 43 -17.65 -6.93 -8.90
CA TYR A 43 -17.17 -6.67 -7.56
C TYR A 43 -15.85 -5.90 -7.60
N SER A 44 -15.62 -5.04 -6.61
CA SER A 44 -14.36 -4.31 -6.47
C SER A 44 -13.85 -4.28 -5.04
N CYS A 45 -12.53 -4.30 -4.89
CA CYS A 45 -11.80 -4.00 -3.67
C CYS A 45 -11.10 -2.65 -3.86
N ALA A 46 -11.50 -1.62 -3.11
CA ALA A 46 -10.82 -0.34 -3.08
C ALA A 46 -9.99 -0.22 -1.80
N LEU A 47 -8.75 0.25 -1.93
CA LEU A 47 -7.84 0.47 -0.81
C LEU A 47 -7.63 1.94 -0.57
N SER A 48 -7.59 2.34 0.70
CA SER A 48 -7.23 3.69 1.11
C SER A 48 -6.28 3.62 2.31
N PHE A 49 -5.36 4.57 2.42
CA PHE A 49 -4.42 4.61 3.53
C PHE A 49 -5.12 4.96 4.86
N LYS A 50 -4.69 4.30 5.92
CA LYS A 50 -4.90 4.69 7.31
C LYS A 50 -3.87 5.76 7.71
N PRO A 51 -4.12 6.53 8.78
CA PRO A 51 -3.05 7.25 9.46
C PRO A 51 -1.93 6.27 9.85
N MET A 52 -0.70 6.57 9.44
CA MET A 52 0.49 5.77 9.71
C MET A 52 1.38 6.48 10.72
N SER A 53 2.08 5.70 11.54
CA SER A 53 3.18 6.21 12.35
C SER A 53 4.43 6.46 11.52
N ASP A 54 5.32 7.34 11.99
CA ASP A 54 6.61 7.62 11.36
C ASP A 54 7.42 6.33 11.11
N GLN A 55 7.35 5.38 12.05
CA GLN A 55 8.00 4.08 11.92
C GLN A 55 7.44 3.26 10.75
N GLN A 56 6.11 3.23 10.59
CA GLN A 56 5.49 2.53 9.46
C GLN A 56 5.85 3.18 8.13
N VAL A 57 5.81 4.51 8.06
CA VAL A 57 6.22 5.25 6.84
C VAL A 57 7.68 4.96 6.50
N LYS A 58 8.58 4.97 7.49
CA LYS A 58 10.00 4.66 7.31
C LYS A 58 10.21 3.23 6.79
N VAL A 59 9.59 2.23 7.42
CA VAL A 59 9.71 0.82 7.01
C VAL A 59 9.17 0.61 5.59
N LEU A 60 7.99 1.14 5.26
CA LEU A 60 7.41 1.01 3.93
C LEU A 60 8.28 1.68 2.86
N SER A 61 8.86 2.84 3.18
CA SER A 61 9.78 3.55 2.29
C SER A 61 11.03 2.71 2.02
N MET A 62 11.65 2.15 3.05
CA MET A 62 12.93 1.46 2.90
C MET A 62 12.80 0.02 2.38
N SER A 63 11.61 -0.59 2.47
CA SER A 63 11.40 -2.02 2.20
C SER A 63 11.21 -2.39 0.74
N MET A 64 11.05 -1.42 -0.18
CA MET A 64 10.72 -1.62 -1.60
C MET A 64 9.58 -2.64 -1.78
N THR A 65 8.57 -2.54 -0.91
CA THR A 65 7.47 -3.50 -0.86
C THR A 65 6.33 -3.10 -1.78
N ASP A 66 5.63 -4.09 -2.32
CA ASP A 66 4.32 -3.92 -2.94
C ASP A 66 3.25 -4.44 -1.98
N VAL A 67 2.00 -4.02 -2.18
CA VAL A 67 0.85 -4.69 -1.56
C VAL A 67 0.21 -5.60 -2.60
N GLU A 68 0.16 -6.89 -2.29
CA GLU A 68 -0.57 -7.91 -3.04
C GLU A 68 -2.01 -7.97 -2.52
N VAL A 69 -2.96 -7.86 -3.44
CA VAL A 69 -4.40 -7.87 -3.18
C VAL A 69 -4.99 -9.10 -3.85
N THR A 70 -5.55 -10.02 -3.06
CA THR A 70 -6.19 -11.23 -3.56
C THR A 70 -7.68 -11.16 -3.27
N ALA A 71 -8.49 -11.07 -4.32
CA ALA A 71 -9.95 -10.98 -4.22
C ALA A 71 -10.60 -12.35 -4.46
N GLY A 72 -11.63 -12.68 -3.68
CA GLY A 72 -12.44 -13.88 -3.87
C GLY A 72 -13.91 -13.67 -3.46
N VAL A 73 -14.83 -14.19 -4.27
CA VAL A 73 -16.28 -14.14 -3.99
C VAL A 73 -16.72 -15.44 -3.30
N GLN A 74 -17.43 -15.31 -2.18
CA GLN A 74 -17.99 -16.40 -1.40
C GLN A 74 -19.34 -16.82 -1.97
N GLY A 75 -19.51 -18.10 -2.33
CA GLY A 75 -20.77 -18.64 -2.83
C GLY A 75 -20.66 -20.11 -3.25
N TYR A 76 -21.76 -20.86 -3.12
CA TYR A 76 -21.86 -22.33 -3.21
C TYR A 76 -21.43 -22.96 -4.57
N HIS A 77 -21.12 -22.14 -5.59
CA HIS A 77 -20.77 -22.61 -6.94
C HIS A 77 -19.56 -21.90 -7.57
N PHE A 78 -18.84 -21.02 -6.85
CA PHE A 78 -17.68 -20.35 -7.42
C PHE A 78 -16.40 -21.14 -7.10
N THR A 79 -15.90 -21.88 -8.09
CA THR A 79 -14.61 -22.57 -8.02
C THR A 79 -13.47 -21.55 -8.07
N GLY A 80 -13.20 -20.90 -6.95
CA GLY A 80 -11.84 -20.57 -6.51
C GLY A 80 -10.94 -19.70 -7.41
N GLN A 81 -11.45 -18.96 -8.40
CA GLN A 81 -10.60 -18.03 -9.15
C GLN A 81 -10.34 -16.79 -8.29
N GLN A 82 -9.38 -16.92 -7.39
CA GLN A 82 -8.75 -15.81 -6.70
C GLN A 82 -8.00 -14.98 -7.73
N ILE A 83 -8.36 -13.71 -7.86
CA ILE A 83 -7.69 -12.78 -8.77
C ILE A 83 -6.79 -11.89 -7.93
N GLY A 84 -5.51 -11.91 -8.27
CA GLY A 84 -4.47 -11.14 -7.61
C GLY A 84 -4.10 -9.89 -8.40
N ALA A 85 -3.83 -8.79 -7.70
CA ALA A 85 -3.15 -7.63 -8.24
C ALA A 85 -2.02 -7.22 -7.30
N ARG A 86 -0.96 -6.64 -7.84
CA ARG A 86 0.11 -6.02 -7.06
C ARG A 86 0.05 -4.51 -7.27
N LEU A 87 0.05 -3.77 -6.18
CA LEU A 87 0.01 -2.32 -6.18
C LEU A 87 1.30 -1.80 -5.54
N PRO A 88 2.00 -0.87 -6.19
CA PRO A 88 3.21 -0.29 -5.63
C PRO A 88 2.88 0.50 -4.35
N VAL A 89 3.69 0.32 -3.31
CA VAL A 89 3.56 1.09 -2.06
C VAL A 89 4.55 2.24 -2.08
N ASN A 90 4.03 3.44 -2.31
CA ASN A 90 4.79 4.68 -2.21
C ASN A 90 4.20 5.53 -1.09
N PRO A 91 4.62 5.34 0.18
CA PRO A 91 4.03 6.01 1.34
C PRO A 91 4.35 7.52 1.43
N GLY A 92 4.82 8.12 0.33
CA GLY A 92 5.40 9.46 0.32
C GLY A 92 6.90 9.41 0.60
N ILE A 93 7.64 10.33 -0.03
CA ILE A 93 9.02 10.63 0.34
C ILE A 93 9.01 10.99 1.83
N TYR A 94 9.83 10.34 2.67
CA TYR A 94 10.09 10.81 4.03
C TYR A 94 11.01 12.04 3.95
N ALA A 95 10.49 13.13 3.38
CA ALA A 95 11.24 14.36 3.08
C ALA A 95 11.43 15.26 4.31
N ASP A 96 10.77 14.94 5.41
CA ASP A 96 10.66 15.81 6.59
C ASP A 96 11.93 15.81 7.44
N GLN A 97 12.88 14.92 7.14
CA GLN A 97 14.19 14.86 7.76
C GLN A 97 15.24 15.15 6.68
N ALA A 98 15.62 16.42 6.55
CA ALA A 98 16.83 16.81 5.84
C ALA A 98 17.80 17.33 6.90
N ASP A 99 18.81 16.52 7.23
CA ASP A 99 19.89 17.00 8.08
C ASP A 99 20.86 17.81 7.22
N ILE A 100 21.10 19.07 7.59
CA ILE A 100 22.11 19.93 6.98
C ILE A 100 23.17 20.22 8.03
N ILE A 101 24.36 19.65 7.85
CA ILE A 101 25.51 19.92 8.71
C ILE A 101 26.36 21.00 8.05
N LEU A 102 26.46 22.16 8.71
CA LEU A 102 27.34 23.25 8.31
C LEU A 102 28.58 23.25 9.20
N SER A 103 29.75 23.01 8.62
CA SER A 103 31.04 23.06 9.32
C SER A 103 31.89 24.18 8.73
N ASN A 104 32.54 24.96 9.59
CA ASN A 104 33.57 25.92 9.16
C ASN A 104 34.91 25.24 8.86
N GLN A 105 35.06 23.95 9.18
CA GLN A 105 36.26 23.14 8.94
C GLN A 105 36.19 22.39 7.61
N HIS A 106 34.99 22.23 7.02
CA HIS A 106 34.76 21.59 5.74
C HIS A 106 34.00 22.56 4.81
N THR A 107 34.56 22.91 3.67
CA THR A 107 33.95 23.85 2.69
C THR A 107 32.72 23.27 1.94
N SER A 108 32.25 22.09 2.31
CA SER A 108 31.08 21.42 1.71
C SER A 108 29.98 21.22 2.74
N ALA A 109 28.73 21.49 2.35
CA ALA A 109 27.56 21.10 3.12
C ALA A 109 27.15 19.67 2.72
N GLU A 110 26.95 18.81 3.71
CA GLU A 110 26.44 17.46 3.49
C GLU A 110 24.91 17.49 3.68
N LEU A 111 24.18 17.11 2.62
CA LEU A 111 22.72 17.04 2.60
C LEU A 111 22.32 15.57 2.53
N THR A 112 21.70 15.07 3.60
CA THR A 112 21.17 13.70 3.64
C THR A 112 19.67 13.74 3.45
N ILE A 113 19.20 13.25 2.30
CA ILE A 113 17.78 13.08 2.00
C ILE A 113 17.42 11.63 2.26
N TYR A 114 16.57 11.38 3.28
CA TYR A 114 16.08 10.04 3.57
C TYR A 114 14.93 9.68 2.62
N GLY A 115 15.27 9.25 1.41
CA GLY A 115 14.34 8.72 0.41
C GLY A 115 14.55 7.23 0.16
N THR A 116 13.61 6.60 -0.54
CA THR A 116 13.85 5.27 -1.11
C THR A 116 14.89 5.45 -2.22
N ALA A 117 15.99 4.69 -2.21
CA ALA A 117 17.00 4.77 -3.26
C ALA A 117 16.39 4.54 -4.67
N GLY A 118 15.26 3.83 -4.75
CA GLY A 118 14.48 3.64 -5.98
C GLY A 118 13.73 4.89 -6.47
N ALA A 119 13.34 5.83 -5.61
CA ALA A 119 12.72 7.09 -6.03
C ALA A 119 13.74 8.06 -6.66
N LEU A 120 15.01 7.96 -6.26
CA LEU A 120 16.11 8.78 -6.78
C LEU A 120 16.69 8.24 -8.10
N GLN A 121 16.51 6.95 -8.39
CA GLN A 121 16.99 6.30 -9.62
C GLN A 121 16.22 6.71 -10.90
N HIS A 122 15.17 7.53 -10.78
CA HIS A 122 14.36 8.02 -11.89
C HIS A 122 14.44 9.55 -12.09
N LEU A 123 15.43 10.21 -11.49
CA LEU A 123 15.67 11.65 -11.64
C LEU A 123 16.73 12.00 -12.70
N ASP A 124 17.09 11.04 -13.56
CA ASP A 124 17.92 11.24 -14.75
C ASP A 124 17.11 11.09 -16.04
#